data_AF-A0A1G7YTN8-F1
#
_entry.id   AF-A0A1G7YTN8-F1
#
_cell.length_a   1.000
_cell.length_b   1.000
_cell.length_c   1.000
_cell.angle_alpha   90.00
_cell.angle_beta   90.00
_cell.angle_gamma   90.00
#
_symmetry.space_group_name_H-M   'P 1'
#
loop_
_entity.id
_entity.type
_entity.pdbx_description
1 polymer ?
#
loop_
_entity_poly.entity_id
_entity_poly.type
_entity_poly.pdbx_seq_one_letter_code
_entity_poly.pdbx_strand_id
1 'polypeptide(L)'
;MRREVDEALACLESVGFITNAHARNFLREYHGRRFRHLPAKNILGEIVWSWTWFDPSLVCTETDADVAHRCSEVAGVGLCPLGVDSFHLTVYSGDDGKFYAGVDSLIFRYGENIDELSAMMWRGVRPVLLGEWSIR
;
A
#
# COMPACT_ATOMS: atom_id res chain seq x y z
N MET A 1 -1.22 18.11 -10.10
CA MET A 1 -0.26 17.06 -9.71
C MET A 1 0.54 17.39 -8.45
N ARG A 2 1.55 18.28 -8.41
CA ARG A 2 2.30 18.54 -7.15
C ARG A 2 1.40 19.00 -6.00
N ARG A 3 0.50 19.95 -6.27
CA ARG A 3 -0.47 20.45 -5.28
C ARG A 3 -1.40 19.35 -4.74
N GLU A 4 -1.91 18.49 -5.61
CA GLU A 4 -2.80 17.37 -5.19
C GLU A 4 -2.05 16.37 -4.31
N VAL A 5 -0.79 16.06 -4.64
CA VAL A 5 0.05 15.19 -3.82
C VAL A 5 0.32 15.82 -2.45
N ASP A 6 0.63 17.12 -2.41
CA ASP A 6 0.86 17.83 -1.14
C ASP A 6 -0.42 17.88 -0.29
N GLU A 7 -1.59 18.10 -0.91
CA GLU A 7 -2.90 18.07 -0.23
C GLU A 7 -3.23 16.66 0.31
N ALA A 8 -2.96 15.61 -0.48
CA ALA A 8 -3.16 14.23 -0.05
C ALA A 8 -2.24 13.84 1.11
N LEU A 9 -0.96 14.22 1.06
CA LEU A 9 -0.01 14.00 2.15
C LEU A 9 -0.41 14.75 3.41
N ALA A 10 -0.89 15.99 3.29
CA ALA A 10 -1.41 16.75 4.43
C ALA A 10 -2.66 16.10 5.04
N CYS A 11 -3.56 15.54 4.22
CA CYS A 11 -4.70 14.73 4.71
C CYS A 11 -4.20 13.57 5.57
N LEU A 12 -3.28 12.77 5.02
CA LEU A 12 -2.71 11.62 5.73
C LEU A 12 -2.11 12.01 7.09
N GLU A 13 -1.30 13.07 7.11
CA GLU A 13 -0.69 13.57 8.35
C GLU A 13 -1.75 14.03 9.36
N SER A 14 -2.81 14.69 8.89
CA SER A 14 -3.90 15.16 9.76
C SER A 14 -4.68 14.06 10.46
N VAL A 15 -4.70 12.84 9.91
CA VAL A 15 -5.38 11.67 10.52
C VAL A 15 -4.40 10.71 11.20
N GLY A 16 -3.11 11.09 11.30
CA GLY A 16 -2.12 10.38 12.12
C GLY A 16 -1.11 9.52 11.36
N PHE A 17 -1.10 9.53 10.02
CA PHE A 17 -0.06 8.81 9.27
C PHE A 17 1.30 9.52 9.33
N ILE A 18 2.37 8.72 9.36
CA ILE A 18 3.75 9.22 9.19
C ILE A 18 4.12 9.12 7.70
N THR A 19 4.39 10.27 7.08
CA THR A 19 4.76 10.35 5.67
C THR A 19 6.30 10.36 5.51
N ASN A 20 6.86 9.27 4.98
CA ASN A 20 8.29 9.15 4.72
C ASN A 20 8.70 9.74 3.36
N ALA A 21 9.99 10.04 3.20
CA ALA A 21 10.53 10.66 1.98
C ALA A 21 10.33 9.78 0.73
N HIS A 22 10.40 8.47 0.89
CA HIS A 22 10.19 7.51 -0.20
C HIS A 22 8.75 7.57 -0.72
N ALA A 23 7.76 7.58 0.17
CA ALA A 23 6.35 7.72 -0.18
C ALA A 23 6.06 9.04 -0.90
N ARG A 24 6.63 10.15 -0.42
CA ARG A 24 6.48 11.47 -1.06
C ARG A 24 7.03 11.48 -2.48
N ASN A 25 8.23 10.91 -2.68
CA ASN A 25 8.85 10.84 -4.00
C ASN A 25 8.05 9.94 -4.94
N PHE A 26 7.58 8.79 -4.44
CA PHE A 26 6.73 7.89 -5.19
C PHE A 26 5.43 8.58 -5.65
N LEU A 27 4.69 9.20 -4.74
CA LEU A 27 3.41 9.84 -5.05
C LEU A 27 3.57 11.00 -6.03
N ARG A 28 4.69 11.74 -5.99
CA ARG A 28 4.97 12.78 -6.98
C ARG A 28 5.00 12.27 -8.43
N GLU A 29 5.34 11.01 -8.64
CA GLU A 29 5.47 10.40 -9.96
C GLU A 29 4.26 9.53 -10.34
N TYR A 30 3.68 8.83 -9.37
CA TYR A 30 2.67 7.79 -9.58
C TYR A 30 1.27 8.14 -9.08
N HIS A 31 1.07 9.27 -8.39
CA HIS A 31 -0.26 9.66 -7.89
C HIS A 31 -1.31 9.72 -9.00
N GLY A 32 -2.48 9.15 -8.71
CA GLY A 32 -3.61 9.03 -9.64
C GLY A 32 -3.44 7.94 -10.71
N ARG A 33 -2.28 7.28 -10.81
CA ARG A 33 -2.10 6.19 -11.77
C ARG A 33 -2.82 4.93 -11.31
N ARG A 34 -3.48 4.29 -12.26
CA ARG A 34 -4.14 3.00 -12.08
C ARG A 34 -3.49 1.94 -12.96
N PHE A 35 -3.03 0.86 -12.34
CA PHE A 35 -2.42 -0.28 -13.00
C PHE A 35 -3.41 -1.42 -13.04
N ARG A 36 -3.65 -1.99 -14.23
CA ARG A 36 -4.42 -3.23 -14.36
C ARG A 36 -3.47 -4.41 -14.28
N HIS A 37 -3.80 -5.39 -13.47
CA HIS A 37 -3.00 -6.61 -13.32
C HIS A 37 -3.48 -7.63 -14.34
N LEU A 38 -2.62 -8.59 -14.69
CA LEU A 38 -3.10 -9.81 -15.32
C LEU A 38 -4.04 -10.56 -14.35
N PRO A 39 -5.03 -11.30 -14.87
CA PRO A 39 -5.94 -12.05 -14.02
C PRO A 39 -5.17 -13.02 -13.11
N ALA A 40 -5.49 -13.00 -11.82
CA ALA A 40 -4.86 -13.82 -10.79
C ALA A 40 -5.90 -14.68 -10.06
N LYS A 41 -5.46 -15.79 -9.46
CA LYS A 41 -6.35 -16.61 -8.64
C LYS A 41 -6.60 -15.94 -7.29
N ASN A 42 -7.86 -15.63 -6.99
CA ASN A 42 -8.29 -15.17 -5.67
C ASN A 42 -8.20 -16.31 -4.63
N ILE A 43 -8.60 -16.03 -3.38
CA ILE A 43 -8.59 -17.03 -2.30
C ILE A 43 -9.52 -18.22 -2.54
N LEU A 44 -10.55 -18.06 -3.38
CA LEU A 44 -11.50 -19.11 -3.79
C LEU A 44 -11.01 -19.90 -5.02
N GLY A 45 -9.83 -19.56 -5.56
CA GLY A 45 -9.25 -20.21 -6.73
C GLY A 45 -9.78 -19.70 -8.08
N GLU A 46 -10.64 -18.68 -8.08
CA GLU A 46 -11.23 -18.08 -9.27
C GLU A 46 -10.25 -17.09 -9.92
N ILE A 47 -10.26 -17.06 -11.25
CA ILE A 47 -9.47 -16.09 -12.02
C ILE A 47 -10.23 -14.76 -12.03
N VAL A 48 -9.66 -13.74 -11.39
CA VAL A 48 -10.26 -12.40 -11.32
C VAL A 48 -9.30 -11.34 -11.82
N TRP A 49 -9.87 -10.32 -12.47
CA TRP A 49 -9.13 -9.12 -12.85
C TRP A 49 -8.82 -8.29 -11.61
N SER A 50 -7.57 -7.86 -11.46
CA SER A 50 -7.17 -6.95 -10.37
C SER A 50 -6.69 -5.61 -10.90
N TRP A 51 -6.64 -4.63 -10.01
CA TRP A 51 -6.05 -3.33 -10.29
C TRP A 51 -5.47 -2.71 -9.01
N THR A 52 -4.38 -1.97 -9.16
CA THR A 52 -3.86 -1.05 -8.14
C THR A 52 -4.15 0.38 -8.55
N TRP A 53 -4.57 1.23 -7.61
CA TRP A 53 -4.71 2.67 -7.80
C TRP A 53 -3.92 3.40 -6.72
N PHE A 54 -2.91 4.16 -7.16
CA PHE A 54 -2.08 4.98 -6.29
C PHE A 54 -2.76 6.32 -5.99
N ASP A 55 -3.77 6.25 -5.13
CA ASP A 55 -4.45 7.41 -4.58
C ASP A 55 -4.64 7.19 -3.07
N PRO A 56 -3.81 7.82 -2.22
CA PRO A 56 -3.87 7.61 -0.78
C PRO A 56 -5.10 8.27 -0.13
N SER A 57 -5.85 9.13 -0.84
CA SER A 57 -7.10 9.69 -0.31
C SER A 57 -8.18 8.61 -0.09
N LEU A 58 -8.01 7.44 -0.73
CA LEU A 58 -8.85 6.27 -0.52
C LEU A 58 -8.62 5.59 0.84
N VAL A 59 -7.57 6.00 1.57
CA VAL A 59 -7.10 5.44 2.84
C VAL A 59 -6.69 6.58 3.78
N CYS A 60 -7.58 7.56 3.98
CA CYS A 60 -7.34 8.76 4.80
C CYS A 60 -8.37 8.87 5.95
N THR A 61 -8.47 7.84 6.80
CA THR A 61 -9.24 7.91 8.06
C THR A 61 -8.36 7.61 9.28
N GLU A 62 -8.79 8.01 10.48
CA GLU A 62 -8.11 7.68 11.74
C GLU A 62 -8.01 6.15 11.93
N THR A 63 -9.06 5.40 11.54
CA THR A 63 -9.05 3.94 11.59
C THR A 63 -7.99 3.35 10.66
N ASP A 64 -7.81 3.91 9.47
CA ASP A 64 -6.76 3.45 8.57
C ASP A 64 -5.35 3.73 9.12
N ALA A 65 -5.18 4.86 9.81
CA ALA A 65 -3.93 5.21 10.46
C ALA A 65 -3.61 4.23 11.61
N ASP A 66 -4.59 3.87 12.42
CA ASP A 66 -4.46 2.86 13.48
C ASP A 66 -4.09 1.48 12.90
N VAL A 67 -4.75 1.07 11.81
CA VAL A 67 -4.43 -0.17 11.10
C VAL A 67 -2.99 -0.11 10.60
N ALA A 68 -2.61 0.97 9.92
CA ALA A 68 -1.25 1.13 9.41
C ALA A 68 -0.18 1.14 10.51
N HIS A 69 -0.49 1.67 11.70
CA HIS A 69 0.40 1.59 12.85
C HIS A 69 0.65 0.14 13.28
N ARG A 70 -0.40 -0.67 13.39
CA ARG A 70 -0.27 -2.12 13.68
C ARG A 70 0.46 -2.86 12.58
N CYS A 71 0.20 -2.50 11.32
CA CYS A 71 0.95 -3.01 10.16
C CYS A 71 2.46 -2.70 10.31
N SER A 72 2.79 -1.48 10.73
CA SER A 72 4.16 -1.04 10.96
C SER A 72 4.87 -1.83 12.06
N GLU A 73 4.18 -2.18 13.15
CA GLU A 73 4.75 -3.01 14.23
C GLU A 73 5.14 -4.40 13.72
N VAL A 74 4.30 -5.03 12.88
CA VAL A 74 4.59 -6.34 12.28
C VAL A 74 5.72 -6.25 11.25
N ALA A 75 5.73 -5.20 10.42
CA ALA A 75 6.75 -5.00 9.40
C ALA A 75 8.11 -4.56 9.99
N GLY A 76 8.11 -4.00 11.20
CA GLY A 76 9.30 -3.42 11.84
C GLY A 76 9.77 -2.11 11.20
N VAL A 77 8.91 -1.43 10.44
CA VAL A 77 9.22 -0.23 9.65
C VAL A 77 8.05 0.74 9.62
N GLY A 78 8.32 2.04 9.47
CA GLY A 78 7.29 3.07 9.33
C GLY A 78 6.57 2.99 7.97
N LEU A 79 5.25 2.80 7.97
CA LEU A 79 4.45 2.61 6.76
C LEU A 79 3.62 3.86 6.43
N CYS A 80 3.70 4.30 5.18
CA CYS A 80 2.88 5.37 4.62
C CYS A 80 2.01 4.81 3.47
N PRO A 81 0.69 5.00 3.46
CA PRO A 81 -0.16 4.50 2.40
C PRO A 81 0.13 5.23 1.08
N LEU A 82 0.05 4.48 -0.01
CA LEU A 82 0.22 4.94 -1.39
C LEU A 82 -1.08 4.86 -2.19
N GLY A 83 -2.01 4.02 -1.74
CA GLY A 83 -3.27 3.73 -2.41
C GLY A 83 -3.76 2.32 -2.09
N VAL A 84 -4.59 1.77 -2.97
CA VAL A 84 -5.24 0.47 -2.77
C VAL A 84 -5.11 -0.44 -3.98
N ASP A 85 -5.17 -1.74 -3.74
CA ASP A 85 -5.41 -2.76 -4.76
C ASP A 85 -6.78 -3.42 -4.57
N SER A 86 -7.33 -3.93 -5.67
CA SER A 86 -8.71 -4.41 -5.72
C SER A 86 -9.01 -5.64 -4.87
N PHE A 87 -8.00 -6.27 -4.29
CA PHE A 87 -8.14 -7.32 -3.27
C PHE A 87 -8.26 -6.77 -1.84
N HIS A 88 -8.74 -5.53 -1.68
CA HIS A 88 -8.82 -4.84 -0.38
C HIS A 88 -7.45 -4.67 0.29
N LEU A 89 -6.37 -4.65 -0.50
CA LEU A 89 -5.04 -4.36 0.02
C LEU A 89 -4.83 -2.86 0.08
N THR A 90 -4.39 -2.34 1.21
CA THR A 90 -3.72 -1.03 1.24
C THR A 90 -2.26 -1.23 0.86
N VAL A 91 -1.78 -0.49 -0.14
CA VAL A 91 -0.37 -0.51 -0.55
C VAL A 91 0.39 0.56 0.23
N TYR A 92 1.52 0.19 0.82
CA TYR A 92 2.34 1.08 1.62
C TYR A 92 3.76 1.22 1.07
N SER A 93 4.37 2.37 1.35
CA SER A 93 5.81 2.59 1.31
C SER A 93 6.39 2.52 2.71
N GLY A 94 7.41 1.69 2.90
CA GLY A 94 8.25 1.72 4.10
C GLY A 94 9.23 2.89 4.12
N ASP A 95 9.67 3.28 5.30
CA ASP A 95 10.78 4.23 5.51
C ASP A 95 12.15 3.62 5.16
N ASP A 96 12.21 2.30 5.04
CA ASP A 96 13.32 1.51 4.51
C ASP A 96 13.41 1.51 2.97
N GLY A 97 12.47 2.18 2.28
CA GLY A 97 12.43 2.27 0.82
C GLY A 97 11.72 1.09 0.13
N LYS A 98 11.11 0.17 0.88
CA LYS A 98 10.44 -1.01 0.32
C LYS A 98 8.94 -0.80 0.20
N PHE A 99 8.27 -1.76 -0.44
CA PHE A 99 6.83 -1.74 -0.64
C PHE A 99 6.14 -2.88 0.09
N TYR A 100 5.01 -2.56 0.71
CA TYR A 100 4.24 -3.45 1.57
C TYR A 100 2.77 -3.42 1.19
N ALA A 101 2.03 -4.41 1.68
CA ALA A 101 0.58 -4.41 1.62
C ALA A 101 -0.04 -4.92 2.92
N GLY A 102 -1.16 -4.33 3.33
CA GLY A 102 -1.95 -4.77 4.46
C GLY A 102 -3.37 -5.10 4.04
N VAL A 103 -3.93 -6.17 4.59
CA VAL A 103 -5.37 -6.50 4.53
C VAL A 103 -5.77 -7.14 5.85
N ASP A 104 -6.84 -6.61 6.45
CA ASP A 104 -7.27 -6.99 7.79
C ASP A 104 -6.08 -6.96 8.79
N SER A 105 -5.73 -8.11 9.38
CA SER A 105 -4.57 -8.25 10.27
C SER A 105 -3.27 -8.64 9.58
N LEU A 106 -3.30 -8.98 8.29
CA LEU A 106 -2.18 -9.61 7.58
C LEU A 106 -1.32 -8.60 6.84
N ILE A 107 -0.01 -8.73 6.99
CA ILE A 107 0.99 -7.85 6.37
C ILE A 107 1.87 -8.62 5.40
N PHE A 108 2.10 -8.04 4.23
CA PHE A 108 2.85 -8.63 3.15
C PHE A 108 3.94 -7.67 2.63
N ARG A 109 5.00 -8.23 2.05
CA ARG A 109 6.02 -7.48 1.30
C ARG A 109 5.81 -7.66 -0.21
N TYR A 110 5.72 -6.55 -0.92
CA TYR A 110 5.53 -6.48 -2.38
C TYR A 110 6.84 -6.38 -3.16
N GLY A 111 7.93 -5.91 -2.56
CA GLY A 111 9.20 -5.81 -3.26
C GLY A 111 10.15 -4.82 -2.61
N GLU A 112 11.42 -4.91 -2.99
CA GLU A 112 12.49 -4.06 -2.48
C GLU A 112 12.56 -2.71 -3.21
N ASN A 113 11.89 -2.58 -4.36
CA ASN A 113 11.92 -1.40 -5.22
C ASN A 113 10.69 -1.36 -6.16
N ILE A 114 10.58 -0.29 -6.95
CA ILE A 114 9.47 -0.06 -7.86
C ILE A 114 9.41 -1.08 -9.01
N ASP A 115 10.55 -1.55 -9.49
CA ASP A 115 10.59 -2.53 -10.57
C ASP A 115 10.02 -3.88 -10.10
N GLU A 116 10.36 -4.29 -8.88
CA GLU A 116 9.81 -5.48 -8.24
C GLU A 116 8.31 -5.34 -7.94
N LEU A 117 7.89 -4.21 -7.35
CA LEU A 117 6.47 -3.91 -7.12
C LEU A 117 5.67 -4.03 -8.42
N SER A 118 6.14 -3.34 -9.47
CA SER A 118 5.49 -3.32 -10.78
C SER A 118 5.47 -4.70 -11.43
N ALA A 119 6.57 -5.46 -11.32
CA ALA A 119 6.64 -6.82 -11.85
C ALA A 119 5.67 -7.77 -11.14
N MET A 120 5.53 -7.68 -9.81
CA MET A 120 4.59 -8.49 -9.04
C MET A 120 3.14 -8.13 -9.39
N MET A 121 2.80 -6.84 -9.45
CA MET A 121 1.48 -6.34 -9.87
C MET A 121 1.13 -6.78 -11.29
N TRP A 122 2.06 -6.61 -12.24
CA TRP A 122 1.85 -6.99 -13.63
C TRP A 122 1.59 -8.49 -13.80
N ARG A 123 2.37 -9.33 -13.09
CA ARG A 123 2.26 -10.78 -13.15
C ARG A 123 1.12 -11.36 -12.30
N GLY A 124 0.43 -10.53 -11.52
CA GLY A 124 -0.61 -10.99 -10.60
C GLY A 124 -0.07 -11.93 -9.52
N VAL A 125 1.20 -11.75 -9.11
CA VAL A 125 1.84 -12.58 -8.09
C VAL A 125 1.47 -12.06 -6.71
N ARG A 126 1.11 -12.97 -5.80
CA ARG A 126 0.81 -12.61 -4.41
C ARG A 126 2.08 -12.14 -3.69
N PRO A 127 2.01 -11.05 -2.91
CA PRO A 127 3.12 -10.59 -2.09
C PRO A 127 3.47 -11.62 -1.00
N VAL A 128 4.67 -11.51 -0.43
CA VAL A 128 5.18 -12.46 0.57
C VAL A 128 4.59 -12.12 1.94
N LEU A 129 3.92 -13.06 2.59
CA LEU A 129 3.38 -12.88 3.95
C LEU A 129 4.54 -12.65 4.94
N LEU A 130 4.46 -11.57 5.70
CA LEU A 130 5.40 -11.25 6.78
C LEU A 130 4.85 -11.71 8.14
N GLY A 131 3.54 -11.58 8.36
CA GLY A 131 2.89 -11.98 9.60
C GLY A 131 1.51 -11.39 9.76
N GLU A 132 0.96 -11.51 10.97
CA GLU A 132 -0.31 -10.92 11.37
C GLU A 132 -0.19 -10.21 12.72
N TRP A 133 -0.95 -9.13 12.93
CA TRP A 133 -1.09 -8.50 14.23
C TRP A 133 -2.32 -9.03 14.98
N SER A 134 -2.21 -9.16 16.31
CA SER A 134 -3.31 -9.63 17.16
C SER A 134 -4.16 -8.48 17.66
N ILE A 135 -5.49 -8.60 17.62
CA ILE A 135 -6.39 -7.79 18.46
C ILE A 135 -6.20 -8.29 19.89
N ARG A 136 -5.49 -7.53 20.74
CA ARG A 136 -5.46 -7.77 22.19
C ARG A 136 -6.62 -7.06 22.87
#